data_AF-A0A5X9PBY2-F1
#
_entry.id   AF-A0A5X9PBY2-F1
#
_cell.length_a   1.000
_cell.length_b   1.000
_cell.length_c   1.000
_cell.angle_alpha   90.00
_cell.angle_beta   90.00
_cell.angle_gamma   90.00
#
_symmetry.space_group_name_H-M   'P 1'
#
loop_
_entity.id
_entity.type
_entity.pdbx_description
1 polymer ?
#
loop_
_entity_poly.entity_id
_entity_poly.type
_entity_poly.pdbx_seq_one_letter_code
_entity_poly.pdbx_strand_id
1 'polypeptide(L)'
;MAIYHLTAKTGSRSGGQSARAKADYIQREGKYARDMDEVLHAESGHMPEFVERPADYWDAADLYERANGRLFKEVEFALPVELTLDQQKALASEFAQHLTGAERLPYTLAIHAGGGENPHCHLMISERINDGIERPAAQWFKRYNGKTPEKGGAQKTEALKPKAWLEQTREAWADHANRALERAGHDARIDHRTLEAQGIERLPGVHLGPNVVEMEGRGIRTDRADVALNIDTANAQIIDLQEYREAIDHERNRQSEEIQRHQRVSGADRTAGPEHGDTGRRSPAGHEPDPAGQRGAGGGVAESPAPDRGGMGGAGQRVAGGSRRGEQRRAERPERVAGVALEAMANRDAGFHDAYGGAADRIVALARPDATDNRGRLDLAALGGPMKNDRTLQAIGRQLKAMGCERFDIGVRDATTGQMMNREWSAAEVLQNTPWLKRMNAQGNDVYIRPAEQERHGLVLVDDLSEFDLDDMKAEGREPALVVETSPKNYQAWVKVADAAGGELRGQIARTLASEYDADPASADSRHYGRLAGFTNRKDKHTTRAGYQPWVLLRESKGKTATAGPALVQ
;
A
#
# COMPACT_ATOMS: atom_id res chain seq x y z
N MET A 1 -6.95 -17.98 6.78
CA MET A 1 -7.11 -16.89 5.80
C MET A 1 -6.51 -17.42 4.53
N ALA A 2 -7.29 -17.53 3.46
CA ALA A 2 -6.79 -18.00 2.19
C ALA A 2 -5.76 -16.99 1.66
N ILE A 3 -4.51 -17.43 1.48
CA ILE A 3 -3.41 -16.59 1.00
C ILE A 3 -3.22 -16.84 -0.48
N TYR A 4 -3.11 -15.76 -1.26
CA TYR A 4 -2.75 -15.85 -2.66
C TYR A 4 -1.22 -15.92 -2.82
N HIS A 5 -0.74 -16.98 -3.47
CA HIS A 5 0.63 -17.05 -3.97
C HIS A 5 0.68 -17.88 -5.26
N LEU A 6 1.29 -17.34 -6.32
CA LEU A 6 1.68 -18.11 -7.51
C LEU A 6 2.94 -17.52 -8.14
N THR A 7 3.96 -18.36 -8.31
CA THR A 7 5.19 -18.03 -9.03
C THR A 7 5.49 -19.05 -10.10
N ALA A 8 6.27 -18.65 -11.11
CA ALA A 8 6.71 -19.56 -12.15
C ALA A 8 8.16 -19.27 -12.56
N LYS A 9 8.95 -20.33 -12.74
CA LYS A 9 10.36 -20.26 -13.16
C LYS A 9 10.69 -21.37 -14.14
N THR A 10 11.76 -21.20 -14.92
CA THR A 10 12.20 -22.20 -15.90
C THR A 10 13.43 -22.92 -15.39
N GLY A 11 13.40 -24.24 -15.38
CA GLY A 11 14.60 -25.07 -15.19
C GLY A 11 15.35 -25.26 -16.50
N SER A 12 16.63 -24.87 -16.53
CA SER A 12 17.54 -25.15 -17.64
C SER A 12 18.85 -25.75 -17.13
N ARG A 13 19.45 -26.62 -17.94
CA ARG A 13 20.74 -27.23 -17.60
C ARG A 13 21.87 -26.20 -17.49
N SER A 14 21.86 -25.19 -18.35
CA SER A 14 22.79 -24.05 -18.28
C SER A 14 22.69 -23.26 -16.97
N GLY A 15 21.54 -23.27 -16.30
CA GLY A 15 21.34 -22.69 -14.98
C GLY A 15 21.68 -23.63 -13.82
N GLY A 16 22.33 -24.77 -14.09
CA GLY A 16 22.68 -25.77 -13.09
C GLY A 16 21.50 -26.58 -12.55
N GLN A 17 20.34 -26.53 -13.21
CA GLN A 17 19.16 -27.29 -12.79
C GLN A 17 19.15 -28.69 -13.41
N SER A 18 18.65 -29.67 -12.65
CA SER A 18 18.36 -31.04 -13.11
C SER A 18 16.87 -31.30 -12.89
N ALA A 19 16.21 -31.80 -13.93
CA ALA A 19 14.80 -32.19 -13.86
C ALA A 19 14.61 -33.37 -12.91
N ARG A 20 15.48 -34.38 -12.96
CA ARG A 20 15.40 -35.53 -12.08
C ARG A 20 15.58 -35.14 -10.62
N ALA A 21 16.60 -34.33 -10.32
CA ALA A 21 16.85 -33.88 -8.96
C ALA A 21 15.67 -33.05 -8.40
N LYS A 22 15.03 -32.23 -9.24
CA LYS A 22 13.85 -31.45 -8.84
C LYS A 22 12.63 -32.35 -8.60
N ALA A 23 12.37 -33.32 -9.48
CA ALA A 23 11.27 -34.28 -9.31
C ALA A 23 11.42 -35.09 -8.02
N ASP A 24 12.60 -35.67 -7.78
CA ASP A 24 12.91 -36.41 -6.55
C ASP A 24 12.75 -35.51 -5.31
N TYR A 25 13.16 -34.24 -5.39
CA TYR A 25 13.03 -33.30 -4.28
C TYR A 25 11.57 -32.97 -3.93
N ILE A 26 10.74 -32.67 -4.94
CA ILE A 26 9.34 -32.29 -4.68
C ILE A 26 8.48 -33.51 -4.29
N GLN A 27 8.77 -34.70 -4.80
CA GLN A 27 8.05 -35.91 -4.43
C GLN A 27 8.62 -36.59 -3.17
N ARG A 28 9.75 -36.06 -2.65
CA ARG A 28 10.54 -36.67 -1.57
C ARG A 28 10.91 -38.12 -1.88
N GLU A 29 11.31 -38.38 -3.11
CA GLU A 29 11.80 -39.69 -3.56
C GLU A 29 13.33 -39.75 -3.55
N GLY A 30 13.87 -40.96 -3.75
CA GLY A 30 15.31 -41.20 -3.85
C GLY A 30 16.07 -40.74 -2.61
N LYS A 31 16.97 -39.76 -2.79
CA LYS A 31 17.83 -39.24 -1.70
C LYS A 31 17.05 -38.43 -0.65
N TYR A 32 15.81 -38.05 -0.93
CA TYR A 32 14.97 -37.22 -0.07
C TYR A 32 13.87 -38.00 0.67
N ALA A 33 13.83 -39.34 0.50
CA ALA A 33 12.83 -40.23 1.11
C ALA A 33 12.83 -40.30 2.65
N ARG A 34 13.81 -39.66 3.30
CA ARG A 34 13.86 -39.56 4.77
C ARG A 34 12.89 -38.52 5.36
N ASP A 35 12.25 -37.71 4.52
CA ASP A 35 11.40 -36.59 4.93
C ASP A 35 10.09 -36.60 4.11
N MET A 36 9.45 -37.78 4.03
CA MET A 36 8.22 -37.98 3.26
C MET A 36 6.98 -37.34 3.91
N ASP A 37 7.03 -37.06 5.22
CA ASP A 37 5.90 -36.48 5.96
C ASP A 37 5.50 -35.09 5.43
N GLU A 38 6.40 -34.40 4.72
CA GLU A 38 6.10 -33.15 4.04
C GLU A 38 5.15 -33.34 2.84
N VAL A 39 5.19 -34.49 2.14
CA VAL A 39 4.42 -34.72 0.91
C VAL A 39 3.07 -35.33 1.23
N LEU A 40 2.01 -34.54 1.01
CA LEU A 40 0.64 -34.96 1.25
C LEU A 40 0.02 -35.67 0.03
N HIS A 41 0.54 -35.37 -1.16
CA HIS A 41 0.09 -35.95 -2.42
C HIS A 41 1.14 -35.75 -3.51
N ALA A 42 1.26 -36.69 -4.44
CA ALA A 42 1.99 -36.51 -5.67
C ALA A 42 1.26 -37.21 -6.81
N GLU A 43 1.26 -36.60 -7.99
CA GLU A 43 0.74 -37.20 -9.21
C GLU A 43 1.55 -36.76 -10.43
N SER A 44 1.43 -37.53 -11.51
CA SER A 44 2.02 -37.21 -12.80
C SER A 44 1.01 -37.51 -13.90
N GLY A 45 1.07 -36.76 -15.00
CA GLY A 45 0.13 -36.91 -16.10
C GLY A 45 0.77 -36.71 -17.46
N HIS A 46 0.08 -37.18 -18.50
CA HIS A 46 0.46 -37.09 -19.91
C HIS A 46 1.84 -37.69 -20.25
N MET A 47 2.33 -38.64 -19.44
CA MET A 47 3.59 -39.32 -19.73
C MET A 47 3.49 -40.13 -21.03
N PRO A 48 4.51 -40.10 -21.89
CA PRO A 48 4.56 -40.95 -23.08
C PRO A 48 4.86 -42.41 -22.73
N GLU A 49 4.54 -43.32 -23.65
CA GLU A 49 4.58 -44.78 -23.44
C GLU A 49 5.93 -45.31 -22.94
N PHE A 50 7.05 -44.70 -23.30
CA PHE A 50 8.37 -45.18 -22.84
C PHE A 50 8.62 -44.99 -21.33
N VAL A 51 7.74 -44.26 -20.63
CA VAL A 51 7.90 -43.87 -19.23
C VAL A 51 7.16 -44.87 -18.34
N GLU A 52 7.93 -45.74 -17.67
CA GLU A 52 7.40 -46.67 -16.67
C GLU A 52 7.12 -45.97 -15.33
N ARG A 53 8.02 -45.06 -14.94
CA ARG A 53 7.88 -44.22 -13.75
C ARG A 53 8.09 -42.76 -14.12
N PRO A 54 7.39 -41.80 -13.50
CA PRO A 54 7.57 -40.37 -13.78
C PRO A 54 9.03 -39.89 -13.77
N ALA A 55 9.84 -40.44 -12.86
CA ALA A 55 11.28 -40.19 -12.78
C ALA A 55 12.03 -40.46 -14.11
N ASP A 56 11.62 -41.48 -14.88
CA ASP A 56 12.28 -41.90 -16.12
C ASP A 56 12.12 -40.82 -17.21
N TYR A 57 10.99 -40.10 -17.22
CA TYR A 57 10.80 -38.95 -18.12
C TYR A 57 11.81 -37.83 -17.81
N TRP A 58 11.99 -37.54 -16.52
CA TRP A 58 12.89 -36.48 -16.06
C TRP A 58 14.37 -36.85 -16.24
N ASP A 59 14.72 -38.13 -16.07
CA ASP A 59 16.05 -38.66 -16.45
C ASP A 59 16.31 -38.48 -17.94
N ALA A 60 15.34 -38.84 -18.78
CA ALA A 60 15.45 -38.67 -20.23
C ALA A 60 15.56 -37.20 -20.63
N ALA A 61 14.86 -36.29 -19.94
CA ALA A 61 14.99 -34.84 -20.15
C ALA A 61 16.41 -34.35 -19.82
N ASP A 62 16.96 -34.78 -18.68
CA ASP A 62 18.32 -34.42 -18.27
C ASP A 62 19.40 -35.00 -19.20
N LEU A 63 19.18 -36.17 -19.77
CA LEU A 63 20.13 -36.83 -20.66
C LEU A 63 20.07 -36.31 -22.11
N TYR A 64 18.86 -36.17 -22.67
CA TYR A 64 18.66 -35.99 -24.12
C TYR A 64 18.26 -34.59 -24.55
N GLU A 65 17.74 -33.74 -23.65
CA GLU A 65 17.49 -32.35 -24.02
C GLU A 65 18.81 -31.62 -24.27
N ARG A 66 18.82 -30.63 -25.17
CA ARG A 66 20.04 -29.85 -25.47
C ARG A 66 20.50 -29.02 -24.26
N ALA A 67 21.79 -28.70 -24.17
CA ALA A 67 22.36 -27.93 -23.04
C ALA A 67 21.66 -26.58 -22.78
N ASN A 68 21.32 -25.84 -23.84
CA ASN A 68 20.55 -24.58 -23.77
C ASN A 68 19.03 -24.80 -23.86
N GLY A 69 18.58 -26.02 -23.57
CA GLY A 69 17.18 -26.41 -23.60
C GLY A 69 16.48 -26.08 -22.29
N ARG A 70 15.16 -25.91 -22.39
CA ARG A 70 14.26 -25.78 -21.24
C ARG A 70 13.86 -27.20 -20.85
N LEU A 71 14.22 -27.61 -19.65
CA LEU A 71 13.92 -28.95 -19.12
C LEU A 71 12.46 -29.02 -18.67
N PHE A 72 12.04 -28.02 -17.89
CA PHE A 72 10.69 -27.88 -17.37
C PHE A 72 10.38 -26.41 -17.03
N LYS A 73 9.08 -26.10 -16.95
CA LYS A 73 8.54 -24.91 -16.27
C LYS A 73 8.05 -25.34 -14.90
N GLU A 74 8.56 -24.73 -13.85
CA GLU A 74 8.08 -24.94 -12.47
C GLU A 74 7.07 -23.84 -12.15
N VAL A 75 5.90 -24.25 -11.69
CA VAL A 75 4.84 -23.39 -11.16
C VAL A 75 4.66 -23.78 -9.71
N GLU A 76 4.65 -22.79 -8.82
CA GLU A 76 4.49 -22.98 -7.38
C GLU A 76 3.34 -22.12 -6.90
N PHE A 77 2.38 -22.70 -6.20
CA PHE A 77 1.17 -22.01 -5.76
C PHE A 77 0.71 -22.47 -4.38
N ALA A 78 0.25 -21.53 -3.55
CA ALA A 78 -0.28 -21.81 -2.22
C ALA A 78 -1.70 -22.38 -2.32
N LEU A 79 -2.03 -23.35 -1.48
CA LEU A 79 -3.35 -23.96 -1.39
C LEU A 79 -4.13 -23.34 -0.22
N PRO A 80 -5.45 -23.11 -0.35
CA PRO A 80 -6.25 -22.61 0.76
C PRO A 80 -6.27 -23.62 1.93
N VAL A 81 -5.91 -23.15 3.12
CA VAL A 81 -5.92 -23.95 4.37
C VAL A 81 -7.32 -24.31 4.83
N GLU A 82 -8.33 -23.56 4.37
CA GLU A 82 -9.73 -23.81 4.65
C GLU A 82 -10.22 -25.11 4.00
N LEU A 83 -9.62 -25.52 2.87
CA LEU A 83 -9.98 -26.73 2.16
C LEU A 83 -9.39 -27.98 2.82
N THR A 84 -10.14 -29.08 2.80
CA THR A 84 -9.63 -30.39 3.22
C THR A 84 -8.57 -30.90 2.25
N LEU A 85 -7.72 -31.83 2.70
CA LEU A 85 -6.68 -32.41 1.85
C LEU A 85 -7.24 -32.99 0.54
N ASP A 86 -8.39 -33.65 0.57
CA ASP A 86 -8.97 -34.23 -0.66
C ASP A 86 -9.51 -33.16 -1.61
N GLN A 87 -10.03 -32.04 -1.08
CA GLN A 87 -10.40 -30.88 -1.88
C GLN A 87 -9.16 -30.18 -2.46
N GLN A 88 -8.07 -30.10 -1.69
CA GLN A 88 -6.79 -29.55 -2.15
C GLN A 88 -6.18 -30.41 -3.27
N LYS A 89 -6.23 -31.75 -3.16
CA LYS A 89 -5.83 -32.67 -4.23
C LYS A 89 -6.64 -32.42 -5.50
N ALA A 90 -7.97 -32.41 -5.39
CA ALA A 90 -8.85 -32.18 -6.53
C ALA A 90 -8.59 -30.82 -7.20
N LEU A 91 -8.39 -29.76 -6.42
CA LEU A 91 -8.05 -28.42 -6.92
C LEU A 91 -6.69 -28.40 -7.63
N ALA A 92 -5.66 -29.02 -7.05
CA ALA A 92 -4.32 -29.09 -7.65
C ALA A 92 -4.34 -29.86 -8.97
N SER A 93 -5.01 -31.03 -9.02
CA SER A 93 -5.15 -31.82 -10.24
C SER A 93 -5.96 -31.07 -11.30
N GLU A 94 -7.06 -30.40 -10.93
CA GLU A 94 -7.86 -29.59 -11.87
C GLU A 94 -7.03 -28.45 -12.47
N PHE A 95 -6.25 -27.75 -11.66
CA PHE A 95 -5.39 -26.66 -12.14
C PHE A 95 -4.22 -27.16 -12.99
N ALA A 96 -3.61 -28.30 -12.64
CA ALA A 96 -2.60 -28.95 -13.46
C ALA A 96 -3.18 -29.33 -14.84
N GLN A 97 -4.40 -29.87 -14.88
CA GLN A 97 -5.11 -30.17 -16.12
C GLN A 97 -5.47 -28.92 -16.92
N HIS A 98 -5.85 -27.82 -16.27
CA HIS A 98 -6.08 -26.54 -16.94
C HIS A 98 -4.83 -26.07 -17.70
N LEU A 99 -3.64 -26.19 -17.09
CA LEU A 99 -2.37 -25.75 -17.69
C LEU A 99 -1.81 -26.71 -18.74
N THR A 100 -2.13 -28.00 -18.66
CA THR A 100 -1.45 -29.04 -19.45
C THR A 100 -2.34 -29.83 -20.38
N GLY A 101 -3.65 -29.88 -20.13
CA GLY A 101 -4.59 -30.79 -20.80
C GLY A 101 -4.79 -30.48 -22.28
N ALA A 102 -4.80 -29.20 -22.67
CA ALA A 102 -5.03 -28.79 -24.06
C ALA A 102 -3.96 -29.35 -25.04
N GLU A 103 -2.70 -29.40 -24.60
CA GLU A 103 -1.58 -29.90 -25.40
C GLU A 103 -0.98 -31.20 -24.85
N ARG A 104 -1.64 -31.81 -23.85
CA ARG A 104 -1.17 -33.00 -23.12
C ARG A 104 0.30 -32.89 -22.73
N LEU A 105 0.65 -31.79 -22.06
CA LEU A 105 2.02 -31.55 -21.62
C LEU A 105 2.36 -32.50 -20.45
N PRO A 106 3.42 -33.33 -20.54
CA PRO A 106 3.86 -34.18 -19.44
C PRO A 106 4.15 -33.34 -18.19
N TYR A 107 3.62 -33.75 -17.05
CA TYR A 107 3.80 -33.01 -15.80
C TYR A 107 3.98 -33.91 -14.60
N THR A 108 4.51 -33.33 -13.53
CA THR A 108 4.58 -33.94 -12.20
C THR A 108 4.25 -32.86 -11.18
N LEU A 109 3.34 -33.15 -10.26
CA LEU A 109 3.02 -32.26 -9.15
C LEU A 109 3.20 -32.97 -7.81
N ALA A 110 3.46 -32.17 -6.79
CA ALA A 110 3.47 -32.61 -5.40
C ALA A 110 2.89 -31.51 -4.50
N ILE A 111 2.02 -31.92 -3.57
CA ILE A 111 1.47 -31.07 -2.51
C ILE A 111 2.34 -31.25 -1.26
N HIS A 112 2.84 -30.14 -0.75
CA HIS A 112 3.61 -30.05 0.49
C HIS A 112 2.74 -29.48 1.61
N ALA A 113 2.94 -29.99 2.83
CA ALA A 113 2.22 -29.56 4.02
C ALA A 113 2.63 -28.15 4.49
N GLY A 114 3.89 -27.76 4.27
CA GLY A 114 4.41 -26.45 4.67
C GLY A 114 4.23 -26.16 6.15
N GLY A 115 4.50 -27.14 7.01
CA GLY A 115 4.31 -27.03 8.46
C GLY A 115 2.83 -26.99 8.91
N GLY A 116 1.88 -27.29 8.02
CA GLY A 116 0.44 -27.34 8.30
C GLY A 116 -0.28 -26.00 8.13
N GLU A 117 0.45 -24.89 8.12
CA GLU A 117 -0.11 -23.54 7.98
C GLU A 117 0.05 -22.95 6.58
N ASN A 118 0.95 -23.51 5.76
CA ASN A 118 1.20 -23.05 4.41
C ASN A 118 1.26 -24.21 3.39
N PRO A 119 0.17 -24.95 3.20
CA PRO A 119 0.11 -25.99 2.19
C PRO A 119 0.32 -25.36 0.81
N HIS A 120 1.20 -25.95 0.01
CA HIS A 120 1.55 -25.43 -1.31
C HIS A 120 1.81 -26.57 -2.28
N CYS A 121 1.67 -26.28 -3.57
CA CYS A 121 1.88 -27.25 -4.63
C CYS A 121 3.07 -26.83 -5.49
N HIS A 122 3.98 -27.76 -5.73
CA HIS A 122 4.97 -27.67 -6.79
C HIS A 122 4.46 -28.41 -8.02
N LEU A 123 4.44 -27.76 -9.18
CA LEU A 123 4.05 -28.34 -10.46
C LEU A 123 5.17 -28.14 -11.49
N MET A 124 5.73 -29.23 -11.97
CA MET A 124 6.71 -29.26 -13.06
C MET A 124 6.01 -29.63 -14.36
N ILE A 125 6.12 -28.77 -15.38
CA ILE A 125 5.53 -28.98 -16.70
C ILE A 125 6.63 -29.10 -17.73
N SER A 126 6.60 -30.17 -18.52
CA SER A 126 7.45 -30.30 -19.70
C SER A 126 6.81 -29.57 -20.88
N GLU A 127 7.59 -28.75 -21.58
CA GLU A 127 7.11 -28.00 -22.75
C GLU A 127 7.09 -28.86 -24.03
N ARG A 128 6.94 -30.19 -23.90
CA ARG A 128 6.81 -31.14 -25.00
C ARG A 128 5.36 -31.55 -25.12
N ILE A 129 4.81 -31.48 -26.33
CA ILE A 129 3.43 -31.86 -26.63
C ILE A 129 3.39 -33.38 -26.78
N ASN A 130 2.56 -34.07 -25.99
CA ASN A 130 2.29 -35.49 -26.18
C ASN A 130 1.20 -35.67 -27.25
N ASP A 131 1.64 -35.83 -28.50
CA ASP A 131 0.81 -36.05 -29.67
C ASP A 131 0.31 -37.51 -29.83
N GLY A 132 0.62 -38.38 -28.86
CA GLY A 132 0.26 -39.81 -28.88
C GLY A 132 1.14 -40.67 -29.79
N ILE A 133 2.17 -40.11 -30.42
CA ILE A 133 3.12 -40.89 -31.23
C ILE A 133 4.20 -41.46 -30.32
N GLU A 134 4.30 -42.79 -30.29
CA GLU A 134 5.33 -43.51 -29.56
C GLU A 134 6.73 -43.16 -30.07
N ARG A 135 7.61 -42.80 -29.14
CA ARG A 135 9.01 -42.48 -29.43
C ARG A 135 9.88 -43.02 -28.30
N PRO A 136 11.05 -43.61 -28.60
CA PRO A 136 12.03 -43.92 -27.58
C PRO A 136 12.49 -42.66 -26.84
N ALA A 137 12.92 -42.79 -25.58
CA ALA A 137 13.44 -41.69 -24.75
C ALA A 137 14.50 -40.83 -25.49
N ALA A 138 15.45 -41.50 -26.17
CA ALA A 138 16.53 -40.84 -26.91
C ALA A 138 16.04 -40.03 -28.13
N GLN A 139 14.82 -40.28 -28.62
CA GLN A 139 14.21 -39.55 -29.72
C GLN A 139 13.27 -38.45 -29.23
N TRP A 140 12.54 -38.66 -28.12
CA TRP A 140 11.53 -37.73 -27.60
C TRP A 140 12.02 -36.26 -27.55
N PHE A 141 13.23 -36.04 -27.07
CA PHE A 141 13.82 -34.71 -26.89
C PHE A 141 14.59 -34.19 -28.12
N LYS A 142 14.57 -34.88 -29.27
CA LYS A 142 15.14 -34.35 -30.51
C LYS A 142 14.32 -33.19 -31.07
N ARG A 143 14.83 -32.55 -32.13
CA ARG A 143 14.06 -31.53 -32.86
C ARG A 143 12.83 -32.16 -33.49
N TYR A 144 11.73 -31.42 -33.46
CA TYR A 144 10.50 -31.83 -34.13
C TYR A 144 10.67 -31.82 -35.66
N ASN A 145 10.04 -32.78 -36.33
CA ASN A 145 10.00 -32.87 -37.79
C ASN A 145 8.55 -32.74 -38.27
N GLY A 146 8.15 -31.54 -38.70
CA GLY A 146 6.77 -31.28 -39.13
C GLY A 146 6.34 -32.01 -40.41
N LYS A 147 7.28 -32.51 -41.23
CA LYS A 147 6.94 -33.31 -42.42
C LYS A 147 6.66 -34.77 -42.09
N THR A 148 7.30 -35.28 -41.04
CA THR A 148 7.24 -36.69 -40.64
C THR A 148 7.42 -36.78 -39.12
N PRO A 149 6.38 -36.47 -38.34
CA PRO A 149 6.44 -36.31 -36.88
C PRO A 149 7.04 -37.50 -36.11
N GLU A 150 6.84 -38.72 -36.62
CA GLU A 150 7.34 -39.98 -36.05
C GLU A 150 8.85 -40.18 -36.23
N LYS A 151 9.50 -39.40 -37.11
CA LYS A 151 10.97 -39.41 -37.29
C LYS A 151 11.68 -38.29 -36.51
N GLY A 152 10.92 -37.41 -35.86
CA GLY A 152 11.41 -36.32 -35.02
C GLY A 152 11.18 -36.57 -33.53
N GLY A 153 11.60 -35.63 -32.69
CA GLY A 153 11.17 -35.57 -31.29
C GLY A 153 9.78 -34.96 -31.15
N ALA A 154 9.20 -34.99 -29.95
CA ALA A 154 7.91 -34.37 -29.65
C ALA A 154 7.96 -32.85 -29.90
N GLN A 155 6.88 -32.26 -30.42
CA GLN A 155 6.84 -30.82 -30.68
C GLN A 155 7.00 -30.02 -29.38
N LYS A 156 7.72 -28.90 -29.42
CA LYS A 156 7.76 -27.96 -28.29
C LYS A 156 6.61 -26.97 -28.39
N THR A 157 5.94 -26.74 -27.27
CA THR A 157 4.94 -25.67 -27.15
C THR A 157 5.59 -24.31 -26.96
N GLU A 158 4.91 -23.28 -27.45
CA GLU A 158 5.22 -21.89 -27.21
C GLU A 158 4.26 -21.24 -26.19
N ALA A 159 3.22 -21.95 -25.75
CA ALA A 159 2.13 -21.42 -24.92
C ALA A 159 2.59 -20.87 -23.57
N LEU A 160 3.64 -21.45 -22.97
CA LEU A 160 4.13 -21.11 -21.62
C LEU A 160 5.17 -19.97 -21.60
N LYS A 161 5.48 -19.37 -22.76
CA LYS A 161 6.54 -18.35 -22.92
C LYS A 161 6.10 -16.88 -22.88
N PRO A 162 4.91 -16.50 -23.41
CA PRO A 162 4.49 -15.10 -23.40
C PRO A 162 4.45 -14.53 -21.98
N LYS A 163 4.79 -13.24 -21.83
CA LYS A 163 4.66 -12.57 -20.52
C LYS A 163 3.21 -12.58 -20.01
N ALA A 164 2.25 -12.45 -20.92
CA ALA A 164 0.83 -12.50 -20.60
C ALA A 164 0.39 -13.85 -20.01
N TRP A 165 1.09 -14.95 -20.33
CA TRP A 165 0.78 -16.27 -19.78
C TRP A 165 0.88 -16.28 -18.25
N LEU A 166 1.85 -15.56 -17.66
CA LEU A 166 1.99 -15.53 -16.20
C LEU A 166 0.80 -14.84 -15.55
N GLU A 167 0.38 -13.68 -16.05
CA GLU A 167 -0.76 -12.96 -15.47
C GLU A 167 -2.08 -13.73 -15.69
N GLN A 168 -2.27 -14.35 -16.85
CA GLN A 168 -3.43 -15.21 -17.11
C GLN A 168 -3.44 -16.46 -16.22
N THR A 169 -2.27 -17.06 -15.97
CA THR A 169 -2.14 -18.21 -15.06
C THR A 169 -2.46 -17.83 -13.62
N ARG A 170 -2.06 -16.63 -13.21
CA ARG A 170 -2.36 -16.05 -11.90
C ARG A 170 -3.86 -15.80 -11.72
N GLU A 171 -4.49 -15.20 -12.72
CA GLU A 171 -5.94 -15.00 -12.76
C GLU A 171 -6.69 -16.34 -12.71
N ALA A 172 -6.33 -17.28 -13.59
CA ALA A 172 -6.92 -18.62 -13.61
C ALA A 172 -6.75 -19.35 -12.27
N TRP A 173 -5.60 -19.22 -11.59
CA TRP A 173 -5.41 -19.80 -10.27
C TRP A 173 -6.40 -19.24 -9.24
N ALA A 174 -6.56 -17.91 -9.20
CA ALA A 174 -7.52 -17.28 -8.31
C ALA A 174 -8.95 -17.76 -8.58
N ASP A 175 -9.35 -17.87 -9.84
CA ASP A 175 -10.68 -18.35 -10.23
C ASP A 175 -10.92 -19.82 -9.83
N HIS A 176 -9.92 -20.69 -10.02
CA HIS A 176 -10.00 -22.09 -9.61
C HIS A 176 -10.10 -22.24 -8.09
N ALA A 177 -9.23 -21.57 -7.34
CA ALA A 177 -9.23 -21.62 -5.89
C ALA A 177 -10.52 -21.02 -5.28
N ASN A 178 -10.98 -19.88 -5.79
CA ASN A 178 -12.22 -19.24 -5.33
C ASN A 178 -13.45 -20.11 -5.61
N ARG A 179 -13.52 -20.74 -6.78
CA ARG A 179 -14.58 -21.69 -7.11
C ARG A 179 -14.57 -22.90 -6.18
N ALA A 180 -13.39 -23.42 -5.83
CA ALA A 180 -13.27 -24.52 -4.88
C ALA A 180 -13.72 -24.11 -3.46
N LEU A 181 -13.30 -22.93 -3.00
CA LEU A 181 -13.71 -22.35 -1.71
C LEU A 181 -15.23 -22.14 -1.63
N GLU A 182 -15.83 -21.58 -2.69
CA GLU A 182 -17.28 -21.38 -2.78
C GLU A 182 -18.04 -22.72 -2.72
N ARG A 183 -17.61 -23.72 -3.50
CA ARG A 183 -18.23 -25.05 -3.51
C ARG A 183 -18.11 -25.79 -2.18
N ALA A 184 -17.03 -25.53 -1.43
CA ALA A 184 -16.81 -26.07 -0.10
C ALA A 184 -17.58 -25.28 0.99
N GLY A 185 -18.25 -24.19 0.63
CA GLY A 185 -19.06 -23.39 1.57
C GLY A 185 -18.25 -22.40 2.41
N HIS A 186 -17.05 -22.02 1.96
CA HIS A 186 -16.23 -21.01 2.64
C HIS A 186 -16.51 -19.61 2.08
N ASP A 187 -16.48 -18.61 2.94
CA ASP A 187 -16.57 -17.19 2.55
C ASP A 187 -15.22 -16.61 2.11
N ALA A 188 -14.10 -17.27 2.47
CA ALA A 188 -12.76 -16.84 2.11
C ALA A 188 -12.57 -16.78 0.59
N ARG A 189 -11.89 -15.75 0.09
CA ARG A 189 -11.53 -15.57 -1.32
C ARG A 189 -10.09 -15.11 -1.43
N ILE A 190 -9.43 -15.49 -2.52
CA ILE A 190 -8.10 -15.03 -2.90
C ILE A 190 -8.18 -14.15 -4.14
N ASP A 191 -7.26 -13.22 -4.27
CA ASP A 191 -7.19 -12.32 -5.43
C ASP A 191 -5.73 -12.19 -5.88
N HIS A 192 -5.53 -12.36 -7.19
CA HIS A 192 -4.23 -12.38 -7.83
C HIS A 192 -3.65 -10.98 -8.08
N ARG A 193 -4.50 -9.95 -8.05
CA ARG A 193 -4.12 -8.57 -8.28
C ARG A 193 -3.30 -8.05 -7.11
N THR A 194 -2.51 -7.01 -7.33
CA THR A 194 -1.79 -6.35 -6.23
C THR A 194 -2.78 -5.78 -5.22
N LEU A 195 -2.37 -5.65 -3.95
CA LEU A 195 -3.19 -5.03 -2.90
C LEU A 195 -3.73 -3.64 -3.36
N GLU A 196 -2.89 -2.86 -4.04
CA GLU A 196 -3.27 -1.59 -4.66
C GLU A 196 -4.42 -1.74 -5.68
N ALA A 197 -4.34 -2.71 -6.59
CA ALA A 197 -5.38 -2.95 -7.59
C ALA A 197 -6.67 -3.54 -7.00
N GLN A 198 -6.59 -4.16 -5.82
CA GLN A 198 -7.76 -4.57 -5.03
C GLN A 198 -8.38 -3.40 -4.24
N GLY A 199 -7.70 -2.25 -4.17
CA GLY A 199 -8.08 -1.14 -3.31
C GLY A 199 -7.82 -1.39 -1.83
N ILE A 200 -7.01 -2.41 -1.49
CA ILE A 200 -6.63 -2.73 -0.11
C ILE A 200 -5.41 -1.89 0.25
N GLU A 201 -5.59 -0.99 1.21
CA GLU A 201 -4.53 -0.10 1.69
C GLU A 201 -3.58 -0.81 2.67
N ARG A 202 -2.96 -1.93 2.30
CA ARG A 202 -2.00 -2.70 3.13
C ARG A 202 -0.66 -2.84 2.41
N LEU A 203 0.46 -2.91 3.14
CA LEU A 203 1.78 -3.17 2.58
C LEU A 203 1.95 -4.66 2.23
N PRO A 204 2.48 -5.00 1.04
CA PRO A 204 2.80 -6.38 0.69
C PRO A 204 3.83 -6.98 1.65
N GLY A 205 3.57 -8.19 2.15
CA GLY A 205 4.51 -8.94 2.99
C GLY A 205 5.79 -9.32 2.24
N VAL A 206 6.86 -9.58 2.99
CA VAL A 206 8.14 -10.07 2.46
C VAL A 206 8.31 -11.54 2.83
N HIS A 207 8.55 -12.38 1.83
CA HIS A 207 8.82 -13.80 2.08
C HIS A 207 10.16 -14.00 2.79
N LEU A 208 10.08 -14.55 4.01
CA LEU A 208 11.21 -15.04 4.79
C LEU A 208 11.51 -16.46 4.34
N GLY A 209 12.66 -16.66 3.71
CA GLY A 209 13.10 -18.00 3.33
C GLY A 209 13.39 -18.86 4.57
N PRO A 210 13.37 -20.20 4.45
CA PRO A 210 13.52 -21.12 5.57
C PRO A 210 14.82 -20.91 6.36
N ASN A 211 15.91 -20.55 5.68
CA ASN A 211 17.18 -20.23 6.35
C ASN A 211 17.08 -19.00 7.26
N VAL A 212 16.28 -18.00 6.88
CA VAL A 212 16.07 -16.80 7.69
C VAL A 212 15.26 -17.13 8.94
N VAL A 213 14.19 -17.92 8.78
CA VAL A 213 13.37 -18.39 9.90
C VAL A 213 14.19 -19.25 10.87
N GLU A 214 15.05 -20.15 10.35
CA GLU A 214 15.93 -20.98 11.18
C GLU A 214 16.97 -20.14 11.94
N MET A 215 17.56 -19.12 11.29
CA MET A 215 18.49 -18.20 11.93
C MET A 215 17.80 -17.41 13.07
N GLU A 216 16.59 -16.91 12.84
CA GLU A 216 15.81 -16.24 13.89
C GLU A 216 15.42 -17.18 15.04
N GLY A 217 15.07 -18.43 14.75
CA GLY A 217 14.82 -19.45 15.77
C GLY A 217 16.04 -19.74 16.65
N ARG A 218 17.24 -19.46 16.15
CA ARG A 218 18.51 -19.51 16.92
C ARG A 218 18.89 -18.18 17.57
N GLY A 219 18.03 -17.16 17.49
CA GLY A 219 18.26 -15.83 18.02
C GLY A 219 19.14 -14.92 17.15
N ILE A 220 19.46 -15.33 15.91
CA ILE A 220 20.25 -14.54 14.98
C ILE A 220 19.30 -13.67 14.16
N ARG A 221 19.31 -12.36 14.43
CA ARG A 221 18.52 -11.40 13.66
C ARG A 221 19.10 -11.22 12.26
N THR A 222 18.21 -11.07 11.29
CA THR A 222 18.58 -10.78 9.90
C THR A 222 17.80 -9.54 9.42
N ASP A 223 18.44 -8.72 8.59
CA ASP A 223 17.82 -7.52 8.02
C ASP A 223 16.47 -7.84 7.32
N ARG A 224 16.38 -9.03 6.71
CA ARG A 224 15.17 -9.47 6.01
C ARG A 224 14.02 -9.77 6.96
N ALA A 225 14.31 -10.32 8.14
CA ALA A 225 13.32 -10.56 9.17
C ALA A 225 12.86 -9.28 9.86
N ASP A 226 13.78 -8.35 10.13
CA ASP A 226 13.42 -7.02 10.66
C ASP A 226 12.51 -6.27 9.67
N VAL A 227 12.76 -6.38 8.35
CA VAL A 227 11.87 -5.82 7.32
C VAL A 227 10.47 -6.47 7.34
N ALA A 228 10.38 -7.80 7.46
CA ALA A 228 9.09 -8.48 7.54
C ALA A 228 8.30 -8.06 8.80
N LEU A 229 8.96 -8.03 9.96
CA LEU A 229 8.37 -7.56 11.22
C LEU A 229 7.87 -6.12 11.13
N ASN A 230 8.64 -5.23 10.49
CA ASN A 230 8.24 -3.85 10.27
C ASN A 230 7.00 -3.74 9.37
N ILE A 231 6.91 -4.56 8.33
CA ILE A 231 5.74 -4.62 7.44
C ILE A 231 4.51 -5.13 8.21
N ASP A 232 4.66 -6.18 9.02
CA ASP A 232 3.55 -6.70 9.82
C ASP A 232 3.08 -5.70 10.87
N THR A 233 4.01 -5.02 11.54
CA THR A 233 3.69 -3.95 12.50
C THR A 233 2.97 -2.80 11.81
N ALA A 234 3.44 -2.36 10.63
CA ALA A 234 2.79 -1.31 9.86
C ALA A 234 1.39 -1.72 9.38
N ASN A 235 1.22 -2.98 8.97
CA ASN A 235 -0.07 -3.52 8.55
C ASN A 235 -1.07 -3.61 9.70
N ALA A 236 -0.64 -4.01 10.89
CA ALA A 236 -1.49 -4.00 12.09
C ALA A 236 -1.98 -2.57 12.40
N GLN A 237 -1.07 -1.59 12.39
CA GLN A 237 -1.45 -0.19 12.58
C GLN A 237 -2.43 0.31 11.53
N ILE A 238 -2.24 -0.05 10.25
CA ILE A 238 -3.15 0.30 9.16
C ILE A 238 -4.57 -0.24 9.44
N ILE A 239 -4.69 -1.50 9.88
CA ILE A 239 -5.98 -2.12 10.19
C ILE A 239 -6.66 -1.37 11.35
N ASP A 240 -5.94 -1.14 12.46
CA ASP A 240 -6.48 -0.42 13.62
C ASP A 240 -7.00 0.98 13.25
N LEU A 241 -6.31 1.68 12.35
CA LEU A 241 -6.72 3.01 11.88
C LEU A 241 -7.94 2.97 10.98
N GLN A 242 -8.09 1.91 10.18
CA GLN A 242 -9.28 1.70 9.35
C GLN A 242 -10.51 1.46 10.24
N GLU A 243 -10.40 0.57 11.23
CA GLU A 243 -11.46 0.33 12.21
C GLU A 243 -11.83 1.61 12.98
N TYR A 244 -10.83 2.38 13.41
CA TYR A 244 -11.06 3.65 14.10
C TYR A 244 -11.77 4.69 13.21
N ARG A 245 -11.40 4.78 11.92
CA ARG A 245 -12.05 5.67 10.96
C ARG A 245 -13.50 5.27 10.70
N GLU A 246 -13.78 3.98 10.56
CA GLU A 246 -15.13 3.46 10.41
C GLU A 246 -16.00 3.78 11.63
N ALA A 247 -15.46 3.64 12.84
CA ALA A 247 -16.15 4.02 14.06
C ALA A 247 -16.52 5.52 14.10
N ILE A 248 -15.60 6.40 13.70
CA ILE A 248 -15.87 7.85 13.60
C ILE A 248 -16.95 8.15 12.55
N ASP A 249 -16.87 7.53 11.37
CA ASP A 249 -17.84 7.73 10.30
C ASP A 249 -19.24 7.24 10.72
N HIS A 250 -19.32 6.12 11.42
CA HIS A 250 -20.57 5.62 12.01
C HIS A 250 -21.15 6.58 13.04
N GLU A 251 -20.32 7.13 13.94
CA GLU A 251 -20.76 8.11 14.93
C GLU A 251 -21.24 9.41 14.27
N ARG A 252 -20.52 9.92 13.27
CA ARG A 252 -20.92 11.12 12.52
C ARG A 252 -22.24 10.92 11.77
N ASN A 253 -22.46 9.75 11.20
CA ASN A 253 -23.72 9.41 10.55
C ASN A 253 -24.87 9.37 11.57
N ARG A 254 -24.65 8.77 12.74
CA ARG A 254 -25.62 8.78 13.86
C ARG A 254 -26.01 10.19 14.29
N GLN A 255 -25.01 11.05 14.51
CA GLN A 255 -25.23 12.44 14.90
C GLN A 255 -25.96 13.22 13.80
N SER A 256 -25.66 12.95 12.53
CA SER A 256 -26.35 13.56 11.39
C SER A 256 -27.83 13.13 11.32
N GLU A 257 -28.13 11.86 11.60
CA GLU A 257 -29.50 11.35 11.69
C GLU A 257 -30.28 11.94 12.86
N GLU A 258 -29.63 12.13 14.02
CA GLU A 258 -30.23 12.79 15.19
C GLU A 258 -30.54 14.27 14.92
N ILE A 259 -29.61 15.00 14.30
CA ILE A 259 -29.84 16.40 13.89
C ILE A 259 -31.00 16.50 12.90
N GLN A 260 -31.09 15.58 11.93
CA GLN A 260 -32.22 15.54 10.99
C GLN A 260 -33.55 15.21 11.70
N ARG A 261 -33.55 14.32 12.71
CA ARG A 261 -34.74 14.07 13.54
C ARG A 261 -35.16 15.32 14.33
N HIS A 262 -34.22 16.03 14.95
CA HIS A 262 -34.49 17.25 15.71
C HIS A 262 -35.00 18.40 14.81
N GLN A 263 -34.52 18.50 13.57
CA GLN A 263 -35.02 19.48 12.59
C GLN A 263 -36.46 19.17 12.13
N ARG A 264 -36.84 17.88 12.03
CA ARG A 264 -38.23 17.49 11.72
C ARG A 264 -39.21 17.80 12.87
N VAL A 265 -38.75 17.70 14.12
CA VAL A 265 -39.58 18.02 15.30
C VAL A 265 -39.75 19.55 15.48
N SER A 266 -38.73 20.35 15.15
CA SER A 266 -38.81 21.83 15.25
C SER A 266 -39.52 22.52 14.07
N GLY A 267 -39.73 21.82 12.95
CA GLY A 267 -40.51 22.34 11.81
C GLY A 267 -42.03 22.34 12.02
N ALA A 268 -42.54 21.60 13.01
CA ALA A 268 -43.97 21.52 13.31
C ALA A 268 -44.50 22.73 14.12
N ASP A 269 -43.61 23.55 14.70
CA ASP A 269 -43.96 24.57 15.71
C ASP A 269 -43.98 26.02 15.16
N ARG A 270 -43.91 26.19 13.82
CA ARG A 270 -43.91 27.52 13.16
C ARG A 270 -45.21 27.88 12.44
N THR A 271 -46.36 27.41 12.93
CA THR A 271 -47.68 27.87 12.46
C THR A 271 -48.55 28.39 13.59
N ALA A 272 -48.18 29.56 14.14
CA ALA A 272 -49.11 30.39 14.90
C ALA A 272 -48.63 31.85 14.89
N GLY A 273 -49.15 32.65 13.94
CA GLY A 273 -49.08 34.10 13.94
C GLY A 273 -50.52 34.67 13.95
N PRO A 274 -50.79 35.77 14.69
CA PRO A 274 -52.10 36.07 15.25
C PRO A 274 -53.08 36.75 14.28
N GLU A 275 -54.35 36.43 14.45
CA GLU A 275 -55.51 37.02 13.77
C GLU A 275 -55.78 38.46 14.26
N HIS A 276 -56.02 39.37 13.32
CA HIS A 276 -56.92 40.52 13.52
C HIS A 276 -57.62 40.85 12.18
N GLY A 277 -58.96 40.81 12.20
CA GLY A 277 -59.86 41.15 11.07
C GLY A 277 -59.94 42.65 10.79
N ASP A 278 -60.83 43.20 9.97
CA ASP A 278 -62.00 42.74 9.21
C ASP A 278 -62.35 43.90 8.24
N THR A 279 -63.21 43.60 7.28
CA THR A 279 -64.17 44.44 6.54
C THR A 279 -63.84 44.79 5.09
N GLY A 280 -64.59 44.16 4.19
CA GLY A 280 -65.28 44.93 3.15
C GLY A 280 -65.35 44.34 1.74
N ARG A 281 -66.53 43.80 1.42
CA ARG A 281 -67.36 44.15 0.24
C ARG A 281 -67.44 43.17 -0.96
N ARG A 282 -68.65 42.58 -1.06
CA ARG A 282 -69.51 42.26 -2.25
C ARG A 282 -69.16 41.08 -3.19
N SER A 283 -70.13 40.15 -3.24
CA SER A 283 -70.48 39.07 -4.20
C SER A 283 -70.79 39.58 -5.65
N PRO A 284 -71.23 38.75 -6.65
CA PRO A 284 -71.61 37.31 -6.65
C PRO A 284 -71.29 36.47 -7.94
N ALA A 285 -71.71 35.18 -7.91
CA ALA A 285 -72.00 34.23 -9.02
C ALA A 285 -70.79 33.63 -9.76
N GLY A 286 -70.73 32.36 -10.18
CA GLY A 286 -71.56 31.15 -10.23
C GLY A 286 -70.67 30.13 -10.98
N HIS A 287 -70.69 28.81 -10.75
CA HIS A 287 -71.53 27.86 -11.47
C HIS A 287 -70.98 26.46 -11.11
N GLU A 288 -71.86 25.57 -10.65
CA GLU A 288 -71.69 24.11 -10.72
C GLU A 288 -71.98 23.67 -12.17
N PRO A 289 -71.47 22.51 -12.67
CA PRO A 289 -72.07 21.23 -12.27
C PRO A 289 -71.11 20.02 -12.16
N ASP A 290 -71.47 19.15 -11.22
CA ASP A 290 -71.12 17.72 -11.07
C ASP A 290 -72.02 16.86 -12.01
N PRO A 291 -72.06 15.49 -12.00
CA PRO A 291 -71.17 14.48 -11.39
C PRO A 291 -70.98 13.17 -12.23
N ALA A 292 -70.16 12.23 -11.72
CA ALA A 292 -70.40 10.76 -11.60
C ALA A 292 -69.04 10.02 -11.50
N GLY A 293 -68.78 9.02 -10.65
CA GLY A 293 -69.54 8.27 -9.65
C GLY A 293 -68.73 7.02 -9.24
N GLN A 294 -69.15 6.37 -8.14
CA GLN A 294 -68.71 5.08 -7.53
C GLN A 294 -67.57 5.19 -6.50
N ARG A 295 -67.79 5.12 -5.17
CA ARG A 295 -68.41 4.14 -4.23
C ARG A 295 -67.53 2.94 -3.84
N GLY A 296 -67.31 2.81 -2.52
CA GLY A 296 -66.87 1.63 -1.75
C GLY A 296 -65.81 2.01 -0.70
N ALA A 297 -66.13 2.45 0.53
CA ALA A 297 -66.56 1.70 1.74
C ALA A 297 -65.60 0.54 2.11
N GLY A 298 -65.04 0.38 3.32
CA GLY A 298 -65.09 1.04 4.65
C GLY A 298 -63.78 0.74 5.40
N GLY A 299 -63.33 1.50 6.41
CA GLY A 299 -63.75 1.45 7.83
C GLY A 299 -63.12 0.23 8.55
N GLY A 300 -62.32 0.30 9.61
CA GLY A 300 -61.78 1.37 10.46
C GLY A 300 -60.94 0.76 11.60
N VAL A 301 -60.16 1.61 12.31
CA VAL A 301 -59.85 1.67 13.78
C VAL A 301 -59.63 0.37 14.59
N ALA A 302 -58.73 0.22 15.57
CA ALA A 302 -57.85 1.10 16.34
C ALA A 302 -56.87 0.24 17.20
N GLU A 303 -55.91 0.93 17.83
CA GLU A 303 -55.34 0.68 19.17
C GLU A 303 -54.34 -0.48 19.47
N SER A 304 -53.10 -0.06 19.73
CA SER A 304 -52.13 -0.62 20.70
C SER A 304 -52.70 -0.57 22.14
N PRO A 305 -52.17 -1.28 23.18
CA PRO A 305 -50.78 -1.19 23.64
C PRO A 305 -50.15 -2.45 24.29
N ALA A 306 -48.90 -2.29 24.71
CA ALA A 306 -48.00 -3.22 25.41
C ALA A 306 -48.56 -3.82 26.73
N PRO A 307 -47.79 -4.72 27.37
CA PRO A 307 -47.63 -4.59 28.81
C PRO A 307 -46.19 -4.65 29.33
N ASP A 308 -46.07 -4.09 30.53
CA ASP A 308 -44.91 -3.89 31.37
C ASP A 308 -44.79 -4.98 32.48
N ARG A 309 -43.61 -4.99 33.09
CA ARG A 309 -43.02 -5.70 34.26
C ARG A 309 -43.85 -6.47 35.32
N GLY A 310 -43.15 -7.46 35.90
CA GLY A 310 -43.17 -7.91 37.32
C GLY A 310 -42.43 -9.26 37.45
N GLY A 311 -41.55 -9.61 38.41
CA GLY A 311 -41.19 -9.10 39.73
C GLY A 311 -41.23 -10.26 40.77
N MET A 312 -40.21 -10.38 41.65
CA MET A 312 -39.96 -11.35 42.76
C MET A 312 -39.18 -12.64 42.41
N GLY A 313 -38.20 -13.17 43.17
CA GLY A 313 -37.59 -12.82 44.46
C GLY A 313 -36.99 -14.08 45.14
N GLY A 314 -35.89 -13.97 45.91
CA GLY A 314 -35.54 -14.96 46.96
C GLY A 314 -34.08 -15.46 47.07
N ALA A 315 -33.48 -15.20 48.25
CA ALA A 315 -32.20 -15.62 48.88
C ALA A 315 -31.74 -17.10 48.66
N GLY A 316 -30.49 -17.55 48.88
CA GLY A 316 -29.30 -17.04 49.55
C GLY A 316 -28.72 -18.11 50.50
N GLN A 317 -27.45 -18.53 50.38
CA GLN A 317 -26.57 -18.91 51.51
C GLN A 317 -25.11 -19.26 51.11
N ARG A 318 -24.20 -18.84 51.98
CA ARG A 318 -22.73 -19.08 52.03
C ARG A 318 -22.43 -20.27 52.94
N VAL A 319 -21.27 -20.94 52.76
CA VAL A 319 -20.22 -21.41 53.74
C VAL A 319 -19.09 -22.01 52.84
N ALA A 320 -17.80 -21.65 52.82
CA ALA A 320 -16.67 -21.40 53.75
C ALA A 320 -15.70 -22.60 53.95
N GLY A 321 -14.39 -22.31 53.89
CA GLY A 321 -13.24 -23.12 54.37
C GLY A 321 -12.35 -23.73 53.26
N GLY A 322 -11.02 -23.65 53.23
CA GLY A 322 -10.02 -23.08 54.14
C GLY A 322 -8.57 -23.37 53.69
N SER A 323 -7.72 -22.36 53.86
CA SER A 323 -6.24 -22.23 53.94
C SER A 323 -5.28 -23.44 54.03
N ARG A 324 -4.08 -23.30 53.43
CA ARG A 324 -2.70 -23.41 54.01
C ARG A 324 -1.64 -23.13 52.89
N ARG A 325 -0.37 -22.78 53.11
CA ARG A 325 0.40 -21.82 53.93
C ARG A 325 1.89 -22.05 53.52
N GLY A 326 2.72 -21.01 53.54
CA GLY A 326 4.20 -21.09 53.59
C GLY A 326 4.91 -20.57 52.31
N GLU A 327 5.97 -19.78 52.35
CA GLU A 327 6.75 -19.18 53.44
C GLU A 327 7.70 -18.11 52.86
N GLN A 328 8.13 -17.18 53.71
CA GLN A 328 8.90 -15.95 53.41
C GLN A 328 10.40 -16.21 53.20
N ARG A 329 11.10 -15.27 52.53
CA ARG A 329 12.40 -14.73 53.01
C ARG A 329 12.75 -13.36 52.39
N ARG A 330 13.12 -12.45 53.28
CA ARG A 330 13.63 -11.08 53.11
C ARG A 330 15.15 -11.08 52.91
N ALA A 331 15.67 -10.04 52.25
CA ALA A 331 16.91 -9.30 52.53
C ALA A 331 17.03 -8.17 51.48
N GLU A 332 17.58 -6.98 51.64
CA GLU A 332 17.96 -6.08 52.74
C GLU A 332 18.25 -4.74 52.04
N ARG A 333 17.93 -3.60 52.67
CA ARG A 333 18.38 -2.26 52.22
C ARG A 333 19.70 -1.93 52.91
N PRO A 334 20.55 -1.08 52.29
CA PRO A 334 21.26 -0.08 53.06
C PRO A 334 20.96 1.35 52.62
N GLU A 335 21.30 2.26 53.53
CA GLU A 335 20.88 3.64 53.66
C GLU A 335 21.64 4.65 52.78
N ARG A 336 21.08 5.86 52.73
CA ARG A 336 21.62 7.08 52.12
C ARG A 336 22.74 7.70 52.97
N VAL A 337 23.77 8.23 52.31
CA VAL A 337 24.62 9.33 52.82
C VAL A 337 24.68 10.43 51.74
N ALA A 338 24.69 11.69 52.17
CA ALA A 338 24.36 12.90 51.42
C ALA A 338 25.59 13.68 50.87
N GLY A 339 25.32 14.53 49.86
CA GLY A 339 26.17 15.62 49.33
C GLY A 339 27.12 15.17 48.21
N VAL A 340 27.26 15.81 47.04
CA VAL A 340 27.20 17.24 46.68
C VAL A 340 26.84 17.37 45.18
N ALA A 341 26.26 18.51 44.79
CA ALA A 341 25.67 18.88 43.51
C ALA A 341 26.44 18.54 42.22
N LEU A 342 25.68 18.04 41.23
CA LEU A 342 25.95 18.15 39.79
C LEU A 342 24.59 18.13 39.05
N GLU A 343 23.83 19.21 39.20
CA GLU A 343 22.72 19.54 38.29
C GLU A 343 23.27 20.34 37.11
N ALA A 344 23.70 19.62 36.07
CA ALA A 344 23.77 20.08 34.69
C ALA A 344 24.19 18.87 33.84
N MET A 345 23.51 18.63 32.73
CA MET A 345 23.79 17.56 31.74
C MET A 345 23.17 16.18 32.01
N ALA A 346 21.83 16.12 32.11
CA ALA A 346 21.09 14.90 31.78
C ALA A 346 19.61 15.23 31.50
N ASN A 347 19.33 15.99 30.42
CA ASN A 347 18.01 16.05 29.79
C ASN A 347 18.10 16.86 28.50
N ARG A 348 18.55 16.25 27.39
CA ARG A 348 18.39 16.82 26.05
C ARG A 348 18.23 15.83 24.90
N ASP A 349 18.13 14.51 25.14
CA ASP A 349 18.07 13.50 24.06
C ASP A 349 16.84 12.56 24.10
N ALA A 350 15.73 13.00 24.71
CA ALA A 350 14.48 12.22 24.75
C ALA A 350 13.35 12.78 23.85
N GLY A 351 13.64 13.71 22.93
CA GLY A 351 12.61 14.42 22.14
C GLY A 351 12.47 14.00 20.67
N PHE A 352 13.33 13.12 20.16
CA PHE A 352 13.36 12.76 18.73
C PHE A 352 12.47 11.54 18.39
N HIS A 353 12.02 10.76 19.38
CA HIS A 353 11.56 9.39 19.16
C HIS A 353 10.06 9.19 18.90
N ASP A 354 9.19 10.15 19.21
CA ASP A 354 7.72 9.91 19.16
C ASP A 354 6.93 10.79 18.19
N ALA A 355 7.59 11.67 17.42
CA ALA A 355 6.84 12.66 16.64
C ALA A 355 6.25 12.15 15.31
N TYR A 356 6.70 11.00 14.78
CA TYR A 356 6.20 10.42 13.52
C TYR A 356 6.33 8.89 13.47
N GLY A 357 5.96 8.21 14.56
CA GLY A 357 6.11 6.76 14.68
C GLY A 357 5.28 5.95 13.66
N GLY A 358 4.09 6.42 13.27
CA GLY A 358 3.15 5.64 12.45
C GLY A 358 3.09 6.04 10.97
N ALA A 359 2.79 5.08 10.09
CA ALA A 359 2.45 5.36 8.68
C ALA A 359 1.21 6.27 8.57
N ALA A 360 0.32 6.22 9.57
CA ALA A 360 -0.86 7.06 9.75
C ALA A 360 -0.56 8.56 9.69
N ASP A 361 0.33 9.03 10.56
CA ASP A 361 0.62 10.47 10.69
C ASP A 361 1.30 10.99 9.43
N ARG A 362 2.07 10.13 8.75
CA ARG A 362 2.74 10.41 7.47
C ARG A 362 1.75 10.45 6.29
N ILE A 363 0.75 9.56 6.29
CA ILE A 363 -0.36 9.52 5.33
C ILE A 363 -1.29 10.72 5.54
N VAL A 364 -1.59 11.11 6.78
CA VAL A 364 -2.44 12.26 7.12
C VAL A 364 -1.72 13.58 6.81
N ALA A 365 -0.40 13.66 7.03
CA ALA A 365 0.40 14.84 6.70
C ALA A 365 0.47 15.14 5.19
N LEU A 366 0.52 14.11 4.35
CA LEU A 366 0.39 14.26 2.88
C LEU A 366 -1.04 14.64 2.43
N ALA A 367 -2.04 14.43 3.30
CA ALA A 367 -3.46 14.48 2.96
C ALA A 367 -4.20 15.72 3.47
N ARG A 368 -3.55 16.71 4.12
CA ARG A 368 -4.26 17.92 4.57
C ARG A 368 -4.61 18.85 3.39
N PRO A 369 -5.90 19.03 3.03
CA PRO A 369 -6.34 20.21 2.30
C PRO A 369 -6.34 21.41 3.25
N ASP A 370 -5.92 22.57 2.77
CA ASP A 370 -6.17 23.83 3.48
C ASP A 370 -7.68 23.99 3.65
N ALA A 371 -8.12 24.07 4.90
CA ALA A 371 -9.51 24.22 5.28
C ALA A 371 -10.03 25.64 5.02
N THR A 372 -9.70 26.29 3.89
CA THR A 372 -10.33 27.53 3.42
C THR A 372 -9.84 27.85 1.99
N ASP A 373 -10.36 27.19 0.95
CA ASP A 373 -10.54 27.89 -0.34
C ASP A 373 -11.48 27.13 -1.27
N ASN A 374 -12.74 27.56 -1.33
CA ASN A 374 -13.74 27.03 -2.25
C ASN A 374 -13.92 28.04 -3.39
N ARG A 375 -12.89 28.23 -4.23
CA ARG A 375 -12.95 28.99 -5.49
C ARG A 375 -11.70 28.73 -6.35
N GLY A 376 -11.91 28.21 -7.57
CA GLY A 376 -10.86 28.14 -8.61
C GLY A 376 -10.29 26.74 -8.87
N ARG A 377 -11.10 25.87 -9.47
CA ARG A 377 -10.70 24.55 -9.98
C ARG A 377 -9.77 24.76 -11.19
N LEU A 378 -8.48 24.42 -11.04
CA LEU A 378 -7.60 24.16 -12.20
C LEU A 378 -8.14 22.93 -12.92
N ASP A 379 -8.31 23.03 -14.24
CA ASP A 379 -8.92 21.97 -15.04
C ASP A 379 -7.92 20.83 -15.28
N LEU A 380 -7.76 19.98 -14.27
CA LEU A 380 -7.01 18.72 -14.33
C LEU A 380 -7.66 17.68 -15.27
N ALA A 381 -8.79 17.99 -15.93
CA ALA A 381 -9.49 17.06 -16.81
C ALA A 381 -8.79 16.85 -18.17
N ALA A 382 -7.82 17.69 -18.55
CA ALA A 382 -7.13 17.60 -19.84
C ALA A 382 -6.08 16.48 -19.94
N LEU A 383 -5.79 15.75 -18.85
CA LEU A 383 -4.85 14.63 -18.82
C LEU A 383 -5.59 13.38 -18.31
N GLY A 384 -6.15 12.59 -19.25
CA GLY A 384 -7.13 11.55 -18.97
C GLY A 384 -6.69 10.41 -18.03
N GLY A 385 -7.60 10.00 -17.13
CA GLY A 385 -7.65 8.71 -16.40
C GLY A 385 -6.56 8.44 -15.35
N PRO A 386 -6.72 7.40 -14.51
CA PRO A 386 -7.05 7.46 -13.09
C PRO A 386 -5.99 8.16 -12.18
N MET A 387 -5.72 9.46 -12.38
CA MET A 387 -4.69 10.19 -11.60
C MET A 387 -5.16 10.77 -10.25
N LYS A 388 -6.38 10.50 -9.79
CA LYS A 388 -6.93 11.14 -8.57
C LYS A 388 -6.22 10.74 -7.26
N ASN A 389 -5.43 9.67 -7.24
CA ASN A 389 -4.83 9.12 -6.01
C ASN A 389 -3.29 9.26 -5.88
N ASP A 390 -2.60 9.88 -6.84
CA ASP A 390 -1.14 10.04 -6.78
C ASP A 390 -0.72 11.26 -5.93
N ARG A 391 -0.41 11.02 -4.65
CA ARG A 391 -0.06 12.07 -3.68
C ARG A 391 1.24 12.82 -4.00
N THR A 392 2.20 12.16 -4.65
CA THR A 392 3.42 12.84 -5.14
C THR A 392 3.03 13.89 -6.19
N LEU A 393 2.18 13.50 -7.15
CA LEU A 393 1.74 14.43 -8.19
C LEU A 393 0.92 15.59 -7.63
N GLN A 394 0.07 15.33 -6.62
CA GLN A 394 -0.68 16.38 -5.92
C GLN A 394 0.26 17.35 -5.18
N ALA A 395 1.28 16.85 -4.47
CA ALA A 395 2.25 17.68 -3.77
C ALA A 395 3.05 18.55 -4.73
N ILE A 396 3.54 17.98 -5.84
CA ILE A 396 4.25 18.72 -6.89
C ILE A 396 3.31 19.79 -7.48
N GLY A 397 2.09 19.43 -7.88
CA GLY A 397 1.13 20.38 -8.46
C GLY A 397 0.80 21.54 -7.53
N ARG A 398 0.59 21.28 -6.23
CA ARG A 398 0.36 22.31 -5.21
C ARG A 398 1.58 23.21 -5.01
N GLN A 399 2.79 22.64 -4.96
CA GLN A 399 4.02 23.40 -4.80
C GLN A 399 4.28 24.31 -6.02
N LEU A 400 4.16 23.78 -7.24
CA LEU A 400 4.31 24.56 -8.47
C LEU A 400 3.30 25.71 -8.51
N LYS A 401 2.05 25.46 -8.14
CA LYS A 401 0.99 26.49 -8.07
C LYS A 401 1.32 27.58 -7.04
N ALA A 402 1.79 27.21 -5.85
CA ALA A 402 2.13 28.16 -4.80
C ALA A 402 3.40 28.97 -5.13
N MET A 403 4.36 28.37 -5.86
CA MET A 403 5.54 29.08 -6.36
C MET A 403 5.19 30.04 -7.50
N GLY A 404 4.21 29.70 -8.34
CA GLY A 404 3.63 30.60 -9.34
C GLY A 404 4.55 30.98 -10.50
N CYS A 405 5.63 30.23 -10.72
CA CYS A 405 6.54 30.42 -11.86
C CYS A 405 6.05 29.65 -13.09
N GLU A 406 6.37 30.15 -14.28
CA GLU A 406 6.12 29.44 -15.54
C GLU A 406 7.15 28.32 -15.76
N ARG A 407 8.42 28.61 -15.44
CA ARG A 407 9.55 27.69 -15.62
C ARG A 407 10.35 27.51 -14.33
N PHE A 408 10.88 26.29 -14.17
CA PHE A 408 11.63 25.84 -13.01
C PHE A 408 12.90 25.12 -13.42
N ASP A 409 13.95 25.28 -12.63
CA ASP A 409 15.07 24.36 -12.64
C ASP A 409 14.78 23.21 -11.68
N ILE A 410 14.84 21.98 -12.19
CA ILE A 410 14.81 20.76 -11.41
C ILE A 410 16.22 20.22 -11.25
N GLY A 411 16.68 20.14 -10.00
CA GLY A 411 17.95 19.56 -9.63
C GLY A 411 17.77 18.11 -9.19
N VAL A 412 18.46 17.17 -9.82
CA VAL A 412 18.51 15.77 -9.41
C VAL A 412 19.94 15.48 -8.96
N ARG A 413 20.14 15.33 -7.65
CA ARG A 413 21.46 15.13 -7.06
C ARG A 413 21.62 13.71 -6.56
N ASP A 414 22.63 13.01 -7.04
CA ASP A 414 22.97 11.69 -6.53
C ASP A 414 23.51 11.82 -5.09
N ALA A 415 22.88 11.14 -4.13
CA ALA A 415 23.23 11.28 -2.72
C ALA A 415 24.61 10.67 -2.38
N THR A 416 25.09 9.71 -3.17
CA THR A 416 26.36 9.01 -2.93
C THR A 416 27.53 9.72 -3.59
N THR A 417 27.39 10.13 -4.84
CA THR A 417 28.45 10.77 -5.63
C THR A 417 28.42 12.30 -5.52
N GLY A 418 27.30 12.87 -5.06
CA GLY A 418 27.08 14.31 -4.98
C GLY A 418 26.86 14.99 -6.34
N GLN A 419 26.88 14.23 -7.45
CA GLN A 419 26.72 14.77 -8.80
C GLN A 419 25.33 15.38 -8.99
N MET A 420 25.27 16.62 -9.48
CA MET A 420 24.03 17.34 -9.75
C MET A 420 23.72 17.29 -11.25
N MET A 421 22.49 16.92 -11.59
CA MET A 421 21.90 17.08 -12.92
C MET A 421 20.82 18.16 -12.87
N ASN A 422 20.90 19.14 -13.75
CA ASN A 422 19.94 20.24 -13.82
C ASN A 422 19.11 20.14 -15.12
N ARG A 423 17.80 20.34 -15.00
CA ARG A 423 16.86 20.39 -16.13
C ARG A 423 15.94 21.59 -15.95
N GLU A 424 15.90 22.47 -16.95
CA GLU A 424 14.93 23.56 -16.98
C GLU A 424 13.65 23.10 -17.67
N TRP A 425 12.52 23.19 -16.99
CA TRP A 425 11.22 22.71 -17.44
C TRP A 425 10.10 23.69 -17.08
N SER A 426 9.07 23.77 -17.92
CA SER A 426 7.80 24.38 -17.56
C SER A 426 7.08 23.58 -16.48
N ALA A 427 6.14 24.20 -15.76
CA ALA A 427 5.32 23.50 -14.75
C ALA A 427 4.65 22.22 -15.29
N ALA A 428 4.19 22.24 -16.54
CA ALA A 428 3.58 21.07 -17.21
C ALA A 428 4.62 19.97 -17.49
N GLU A 429 5.82 20.34 -17.96
CA GLU A 429 6.91 19.39 -18.21
C GLU A 429 7.42 18.76 -16.90
N VAL A 430 7.45 19.50 -15.79
CA VAL A 430 7.76 18.93 -14.46
C VAL A 430 6.77 17.83 -14.09
N LEU A 431 5.47 18.10 -14.24
CA LEU A 431 4.41 17.11 -13.96
C LEU A 431 4.52 15.90 -14.90
N GLN A 432 4.74 16.13 -16.20
CA GLN A 432 4.92 15.07 -17.20
C GLN A 432 6.10 14.16 -16.89
N ASN A 433 7.21 14.72 -16.39
CA ASN A 433 8.42 13.97 -16.05
C ASN A 433 8.41 13.40 -14.62
N THR A 434 7.32 13.52 -13.87
CA THR A 434 7.17 12.94 -12.52
C THR A 434 7.53 11.44 -12.46
N PRO A 435 7.15 10.57 -13.41
CA PRO A 435 7.55 9.16 -13.38
C PRO A 435 9.07 8.96 -13.46
N TRP A 436 9.76 9.79 -14.26
CA TRP A 436 11.22 9.77 -14.34
C TRP A 436 11.85 10.27 -13.03
N LEU A 437 11.33 11.35 -12.45
CA LEU A 437 11.79 11.85 -11.15
C LEU A 437 11.58 10.83 -10.02
N LYS A 438 10.45 10.11 -10.01
CA LYS A 438 10.18 9.01 -9.08
C LYS A 438 11.23 7.90 -9.22
N ARG A 439 11.58 7.52 -10.45
CA ARG A 439 12.62 6.54 -10.74
C ARG A 439 14.00 7.02 -10.25
N MET A 440 14.38 8.26 -10.54
CA MET A 440 15.65 8.83 -10.08
C MET A 440 15.71 8.87 -8.56
N ASN A 441 14.63 9.30 -7.91
CA ASN A 441 14.55 9.31 -6.46
C ASN A 441 14.66 7.90 -5.88
N ALA A 442 13.97 6.91 -6.45
CA ALA A 442 14.09 5.49 -6.06
C ALA A 442 15.53 4.95 -6.15
N GLN A 443 16.32 5.46 -7.10
CA GLN A 443 17.73 5.11 -7.31
C GLN A 443 18.70 5.85 -6.37
N GLY A 444 18.21 6.61 -5.39
CA GLY A 444 19.05 7.30 -4.41
C GLY A 444 19.37 8.75 -4.75
N ASN A 445 18.61 9.37 -5.67
CA ASN A 445 18.79 10.79 -5.98
C ASN A 445 17.86 11.68 -5.17
N ASP A 446 18.38 12.77 -4.62
CA ASP A 446 17.61 13.87 -4.06
C ASP A 446 17.03 14.76 -5.17
N VAL A 447 15.76 15.18 -5.01
CA VAL A 447 15.07 16.05 -5.99
C VAL A 447 14.87 17.44 -5.41
N TYR A 448 15.29 18.45 -6.17
CA TYR A 448 15.30 19.85 -5.82
C TYR A 448 14.56 20.68 -6.86
N ILE A 449 14.09 21.85 -6.46
CA ILE A 449 13.39 22.82 -7.31
C ILE A 449 13.81 24.25 -6.96
N ARG A 450 13.90 25.09 -7.98
CA ARG A 450 13.94 26.55 -7.86
C ARG A 450 13.33 27.19 -9.11
N PRO A 451 12.96 28.48 -9.09
CA PRO A 451 12.59 29.21 -10.32
C PRO A 451 13.74 29.18 -11.35
N ALA A 452 13.39 29.11 -12.64
CA ALA A 452 14.39 29.14 -13.71
C ALA A 452 15.18 30.47 -13.72
N GLU A 453 16.39 30.47 -14.28
CA GLU A 453 17.30 31.62 -14.17
C GLU A 453 16.74 32.92 -14.77
N GLN A 454 15.95 32.81 -15.84
CA GLN A 454 15.32 33.96 -16.52
C GLN A 454 13.88 34.23 -16.04
N GLU A 455 13.39 33.48 -15.07
CA GLU A 455 12.03 33.63 -14.55
C GLU A 455 11.90 34.94 -13.77
N ARG A 456 10.83 35.70 -14.03
CA ARG A 456 10.52 36.91 -13.27
C ARG A 456 9.70 36.54 -12.04
N HIS A 457 10.35 36.41 -10.88
CA HIS A 457 9.71 36.03 -9.63
C HIS A 457 10.19 36.89 -8.45
N GLY A 458 9.40 36.93 -7.38
CA GLY A 458 9.76 37.53 -6.09
C GLY A 458 9.90 36.52 -4.95
N LEU A 459 10.18 35.26 -5.28
CA LEU A 459 10.38 34.18 -4.29
C LEU A 459 11.79 34.17 -3.69
N VAL A 460 11.85 34.01 -2.37
CA VAL A 460 13.07 33.89 -1.56
C VAL A 460 12.98 32.64 -0.69
N LEU A 461 14.02 31.81 -0.69
CA LEU A 461 14.11 30.61 0.15
C LEU A 461 14.70 30.96 1.52
N VAL A 462 14.13 30.39 2.57
CA VAL A 462 14.68 30.36 3.92
C VAL A 462 14.73 28.89 4.34
N ASP A 463 15.92 28.36 4.64
CA ASP A 463 16.17 26.94 4.92
C ASP A 463 16.58 26.72 6.38
N ASP A 464 16.40 25.49 6.87
CA ASP A 464 16.70 25.06 8.25
C ASP A 464 15.87 25.76 9.35
N LEU A 465 14.55 25.85 9.13
CA LEU A 465 13.59 26.42 10.07
C LEU A 465 12.95 25.37 10.98
N SER A 466 12.60 25.76 12.21
CA SER A 466 11.73 25.02 13.13
C SER A 466 10.26 25.44 12.99
N GLU A 467 9.36 24.78 13.71
CA GLU A 467 7.94 25.17 13.75
C GLU A 467 7.71 26.52 14.45
N PHE A 468 8.55 26.86 15.43
CA PHE A 468 8.47 28.13 16.16
C PHE A 468 8.87 29.30 15.26
N ASP A 469 9.93 29.13 14.46
CA ASP A 469 10.37 30.16 13.51
C ASP A 469 9.29 30.46 12.47
N LEU A 470 8.54 29.43 12.03
CA LEU A 470 7.42 29.63 11.11
C LEU A 470 6.25 30.41 11.74
N ASP A 471 6.02 30.25 13.03
CA ASP A 471 4.99 31.02 13.75
C ASP A 471 5.42 32.47 13.94
N ASP A 472 6.69 32.72 14.27
CA ASP A 472 7.28 34.06 14.37
C ASP A 472 7.27 34.77 13.00
N MET A 473 7.69 34.08 11.93
CA MET A 473 7.59 34.58 10.55
C MET A 473 6.17 35.04 10.21
N LYS A 474 5.15 34.26 10.59
CA LYS A 474 3.75 34.62 10.33
C LYS A 474 3.31 35.83 11.16
N ALA A 475 3.71 35.89 12.43
CA ALA A 475 3.37 37.00 13.33
C ALA A 475 4.01 38.33 12.90
N GLU A 476 5.19 38.27 12.30
CA GLU A 476 5.96 39.43 11.85
C GLU A 476 5.65 39.86 10.40
N GLY A 477 4.67 39.24 9.75
CA GLY A 477 4.29 39.57 8.38
C GLY A 477 5.26 39.05 7.31
N ARG A 478 6.10 38.06 7.65
CA ARG A 478 6.94 37.28 6.71
C ARG A 478 6.24 35.96 6.36
N GLU A 479 4.93 35.99 6.12
CA GLU A 479 4.16 34.77 5.91
C GLU A 479 4.71 33.97 4.72
N PRO A 480 4.99 32.66 4.89
CA PRO A 480 5.44 31.83 3.79
C PRO A 480 4.37 31.72 2.69
N ALA A 481 4.79 31.85 1.43
CA ALA A 481 3.99 31.45 0.27
C ALA A 481 3.79 29.93 0.26
N LEU A 482 4.82 29.17 0.65
CA LEU A 482 4.71 27.74 0.94
C LEU A 482 5.71 27.31 2.02
N VAL A 483 5.36 26.25 2.74
CA VAL A 483 6.19 25.59 3.75
C VAL A 483 6.39 24.15 3.34
N VAL A 484 7.65 23.70 3.29
CA VAL A 484 8.03 22.32 2.97
C VAL A 484 8.81 21.76 4.14
N GLU A 485 8.37 20.63 4.68
CA GLU A 485 9.13 19.87 5.65
C GLU A 485 10.12 18.96 4.90
N THR A 486 11.40 19.21 5.10
CA THR A 486 12.50 18.51 4.40
C THR A 486 12.86 17.20 5.07
N SER A 487 12.68 17.13 6.39
CA SER A 487 12.75 15.93 7.24
C SER A 487 11.96 16.22 8.53
N PRO A 488 11.60 15.22 9.35
CA PRO A 488 10.75 15.42 10.52
C PRO A 488 11.16 16.62 11.38
N LYS A 489 10.26 17.58 11.59
CA LYS A 489 10.47 18.83 12.34
C LYS A 489 11.51 19.81 11.76
N ASN A 490 11.96 19.60 10.52
CA ASN A 490 12.88 20.51 9.83
C ASN A 490 12.20 21.05 8.58
N TYR A 491 12.11 22.36 8.48
CA TYR A 491 11.30 23.04 7.48
C TYR A 491 12.14 23.98 6.62
N GLN A 492 11.66 24.23 5.41
CA GLN A 492 12.09 25.32 4.56
C GLN A 492 10.84 26.10 4.15
N ALA A 493 10.97 27.41 4.03
CA ALA A 493 9.89 28.30 3.62
C ALA A 493 10.29 29.06 2.36
N TRP A 494 9.35 29.20 1.43
CA TRP A 494 9.49 30.19 0.36
C TRP A 494 8.64 31.41 0.71
N VAL A 495 9.27 32.56 0.84
CA VAL A 495 8.60 33.85 1.07
C VAL A 495 8.48 34.58 -0.26
N LYS A 496 7.26 34.98 -0.62
CA LYS A 496 7.03 35.81 -1.81
C LYS A 496 6.99 37.28 -1.38
N VAL A 497 7.99 38.07 -1.78
CA VAL A 497 8.09 39.49 -1.39
C VAL A 497 7.45 40.46 -2.39
N ALA A 498 7.37 40.05 -3.65
CA ALA A 498 6.72 40.79 -4.73
C ALA A 498 6.31 39.81 -5.84
N ASP A 499 5.62 40.30 -6.88
CA ASP A 499 5.42 39.51 -8.09
C ASP A 499 6.74 39.30 -8.85
N ALA A 500 7.60 40.32 -8.89
CA ALA A 500 8.94 40.22 -9.46
C ALA A 500 9.95 41.05 -8.67
N ALA A 501 11.10 40.46 -8.33
CA ALA A 501 12.22 41.13 -7.70
C ALA A 501 13.56 40.68 -8.31
N GLY A 502 14.49 41.62 -8.50
CA GLY A 502 15.81 41.33 -9.06
C GLY A 502 16.62 40.37 -8.18
N GLY A 503 17.54 39.62 -8.79
CA GLY A 503 18.35 38.62 -8.07
C GLY A 503 19.21 39.20 -6.95
N GLU A 504 19.70 40.43 -7.10
CA GLU A 504 20.47 41.12 -6.06
C GLU A 504 19.62 41.39 -4.81
N LEU A 505 18.43 41.98 -5.01
CA LEU A 505 17.48 42.26 -3.94
C LEU A 505 17.00 40.97 -3.25
N ARG A 506 16.64 39.94 -4.03
CA ARG A 506 16.26 38.63 -3.47
C ARG A 506 17.38 38.01 -2.64
N GLY A 507 18.64 38.16 -3.08
CA GLY A 507 19.79 37.68 -2.32
C GLY A 507 20.02 38.46 -1.02
N GLN A 508 19.81 39.78 -1.03
CA GLN A 508 19.87 40.59 0.19
C GLN A 508 18.79 40.20 1.18
N ILE A 509 17.54 40.08 0.71
CA ILE A 509 16.41 39.63 1.52
C ILE A 509 16.65 38.22 2.06
N ALA A 510 17.19 37.30 1.27
CA ALA A 510 17.52 35.95 1.74
C ALA A 510 18.46 35.97 2.95
N ARG A 511 19.51 36.81 2.91
CA ARG A 511 20.45 36.98 4.03
C ARG A 511 19.81 37.66 5.23
N THR A 512 18.95 38.65 5.00
CA THR A 512 18.20 39.30 6.09
C THR A 512 17.30 38.29 6.78
N LEU A 513 16.49 37.53 6.04
CA LEU A 513 15.59 36.52 6.60
C LEU A 513 16.33 35.38 7.30
N ALA A 514 17.45 34.90 6.72
CA ALA A 514 18.28 33.90 7.39
C ALA A 514 18.85 34.44 8.72
N SER A 515 19.24 35.71 8.77
CA SER A 515 19.71 36.33 10.01
C SER A 515 18.59 36.64 11.02
N GLU A 516 17.38 36.97 10.57
CA GLU A 516 16.22 37.25 11.43
C GLU A 516 15.76 35.99 12.18
N TYR A 517 15.78 34.83 11.51
CA TYR A 517 15.24 33.57 12.03
C TYR A 517 16.30 32.50 12.34
N ASP A 518 17.56 32.90 12.48
CA ASP A 518 18.72 32.00 12.72
C ASP A 518 18.77 30.79 11.77
N ALA A 519 18.35 31.02 10.52
CA ALA A 519 18.26 30.02 9.46
C ALA A 519 19.62 29.82 8.76
N ASP A 520 19.76 28.76 7.95
CA ASP A 520 21.07 28.40 7.35
C ASP A 520 21.62 29.52 6.42
N PRO A 521 22.74 30.19 6.81
CA PRO A 521 23.31 31.26 6.00
C PRO A 521 23.92 30.77 4.68
N ALA A 522 24.29 29.48 4.59
CA ALA A 522 24.83 28.90 3.36
C ALA A 522 23.76 28.76 2.27
N SER A 523 22.49 28.74 2.68
CA SER A 523 21.33 28.64 1.81
C SER A 523 20.75 30.01 1.41
N ALA A 524 21.28 31.10 1.98
CA ALA A 524 20.82 32.47 1.81
C ALA A 524 21.35 33.15 0.53
N ASP A 525 21.00 32.60 -0.63
CA ASP A 525 21.32 33.16 -1.94
C ASP A 525 20.10 33.21 -2.88
N SER A 526 20.19 34.00 -3.94
CA SER A 526 19.06 34.25 -4.84
C SER A 526 18.76 33.11 -5.83
N ARG A 527 19.60 32.07 -5.87
CA ARG A 527 19.47 30.92 -6.77
C ARG A 527 19.57 29.59 -6.01
N HIS A 528 19.35 29.60 -4.69
CA HIS A 528 19.43 28.38 -3.89
C HIS A 528 18.35 27.37 -4.28
N TYR A 529 18.67 26.08 -4.15
CA TYR A 529 17.74 24.99 -4.42
C TYR A 529 16.93 24.64 -3.18
N GLY A 530 15.61 24.70 -3.27
CA GLY A 530 14.72 24.13 -2.27
C GLY A 530 14.41 22.65 -2.58
N ARG A 531 13.95 21.90 -1.57
CA ARG A 531 13.38 20.56 -1.79
C ARG A 531 12.06 20.60 -2.58
N LEU A 532 11.91 19.66 -3.52
CA LEU A 532 10.63 19.40 -4.17
C LEU A 532 9.85 18.35 -3.35
N ALA A 533 8.64 18.71 -2.92
CA ALA A 533 7.78 17.84 -2.13
C ALA A 533 7.26 16.64 -2.94
N GLY A 534 6.91 15.58 -2.23
CA GLY A 534 6.43 14.33 -2.85
C GLY A 534 7.53 13.33 -3.22
N PHE A 535 8.78 13.58 -2.80
CA PHE A 535 9.92 12.67 -2.93
C PHE A 535 10.54 12.34 -1.57
N THR A 536 11.32 11.26 -1.51
CA THR A 536 12.09 10.89 -0.30
C THR A 536 13.38 11.70 -0.21
N ASN A 537 13.78 12.10 1.00
CA ASN A 537 15.06 12.74 1.29
C ASN A 537 16.14 11.65 1.44
N ARG A 538 17.09 11.63 0.51
CA ARG A 538 18.10 10.58 0.33
C ARG A 538 19.40 10.82 1.10
N LYS A 539 19.52 11.91 1.85
CA LYS A 539 20.71 12.17 2.67
C LYS A 539 20.81 11.17 3.84
N ASP A 540 21.96 10.52 3.98
CA ASP A 540 22.21 9.47 4.98
C ASP A 540 21.90 9.90 6.41
N LYS A 541 22.18 11.15 6.78
CA LYS A 541 21.91 11.70 8.13
C LYS A 541 20.43 11.69 8.54
N HIS A 542 19.52 11.60 7.58
CA HIS A 542 18.08 11.51 7.84
C HIS A 542 17.53 10.10 7.64
N THR A 543 18.40 9.15 7.28
CA THR A 543 18.03 7.73 7.23
C THR A 543 17.86 7.24 8.65
N THR A 544 16.66 6.80 8.98
CA THR A 544 16.36 6.23 10.30
C THR A 544 17.26 5.01 10.55
N ARG A 545 17.42 4.62 11.83
CA ARG A 545 18.18 3.42 12.22
C ARG A 545 17.68 2.12 11.54
N ALA A 546 16.43 2.11 11.05
CA ALA A 546 15.82 1.03 10.29
C ALA A 546 15.94 1.18 8.75
N GLY A 547 16.78 2.11 8.26
CA GLY A 547 17.05 2.30 6.83
C GLY A 547 16.00 3.13 6.07
N TYR A 548 14.95 3.64 6.74
CA TYR A 548 13.92 4.45 6.07
C TYR A 548 14.36 5.90 5.85
N GLN A 549 14.08 6.40 4.66
CA GLN A 549 14.31 7.78 4.25
C GLN A 549 12.99 8.57 4.34
N PRO A 550 12.97 9.74 5.03
CA PRO A 550 11.74 10.49 5.25
C PRO A 550 11.23 11.11 3.96
N TRP A 551 9.91 11.26 3.85
CA TRP A 551 9.30 11.99 2.74
C TRP A 551 9.42 13.49 2.97
N VAL A 552 9.66 14.22 1.88
CA VAL A 552 9.55 15.68 1.84
C VAL A 552 8.08 16.05 1.67
N LEU A 553 7.53 16.81 2.62
CA LEU A 553 6.10 17.08 2.72
C LEU A 553 5.80 18.55 2.47
N LEU A 554 4.77 18.84 1.67
CA LEU A 554 4.26 20.20 1.51
C LEU A 554 3.22 20.47 2.62
N ARG A 555 3.56 21.33 3.59
CA ARG A 555 2.74 21.60 4.77
C ARG A 555 1.71 22.69 4.53
N GLU A 556 2.13 23.80 3.92
CA GLU A 556 1.27 24.93 3.57
C GLU A 556 1.62 25.40 2.15
N SER A 557 0.62 25.89 1.39
CA SER A 557 0.81 26.27 -0.01
C SER A 557 -0.10 27.43 -0.44
N LYS A 558 -0.13 28.52 0.35
CA LYS A 558 -1.04 29.67 0.17
C LYS A 558 -0.73 30.49 -1.09
N GLY A 559 0.54 30.57 -1.51
CA GLY A 559 1.00 31.30 -2.70
C GLY A 559 0.82 32.82 -2.64
N LYS A 560 0.52 33.39 -1.47
CA LYS A 560 0.29 34.83 -1.28
C LYS A 560 1.61 35.57 -1.06
N THR A 561 1.64 36.84 -1.46
CA THR A 561 2.72 37.76 -1.10
C THR A 561 2.68 38.02 0.41
N ALA A 562 3.82 37.99 1.08
CA ALA A 562 3.95 38.28 2.50
C ALA A 562 3.55 39.74 2.79
N THR A 563 2.99 39.99 3.97
CA THR A 563 2.51 41.32 4.38
C THR A 563 3.64 42.35 4.39
N ALA A 564 4.82 41.96 4.88
CA ALA A 564 6.04 42.76 4.87
C ALA A 564 6.79 42.71 3.53
N GLY A 565 6.31 41.96 2.53
CA GLY A 565 6.97 41.79 1.23
C GLY A 565 7.37 43.12 0.56
N PRO A 566 6.42 44.07 0.38
CA PRO A 566 6.74 45.39 -0.18
C PRO A 566 7.72 46.21 0.67
N ALA A 567 7.75 46.02 1.99
CA ALA A 567 8.66 46.71 2.89
C ALA A 567 10.08 46.11 2.86
N LEU A 568 10.20 44.79 2.66
CA LEU A 568 11.48 44.10 2.48
C LEU A 568 12.15 44.42 1.13
N VAL A 569 11.38 44.90 0.16
CA VAL A 569 11.83 45.26 -1.19
C VAL A 569 12.34 46.71 -1.27
N GLN A 570 12.00 47.55 -0.28
CA GLN A 570 12.46 48.93 -0.13
C GLN A 570 13.80 48.98 0.60
#